data_AF-Q3KED4-F1
#
_entry.id   AF-Q3KED4-F1
#
_cell.length_a   1.000
_cell.length_b   1.000
_cell.length_c   1.000
_cell.angle_alpha   90.00
_cell.angle_beta   90.00
_cell.angle_gamma   90.00
#
_symmetry.space_group_name_H-M   'P 1'
#
loop_
_entity.id
_entity.type
_entity.pdbx_description
1 polymer ?
#
loop_
_entity_poly.entity_id
_entity_poly.type
_entity_poly.pdbx_seq_one_letter_code
_entity_poly.pdbx_strand_id
1 'polypeptide(L)'
;MLYPMPGCFPASSRKCEMKLILAMLLLFSSYTYASCSGIQDSDQRNYCQALQEGSTCGAIHDRDLKASCEAQKGSTCGGIYDHDLRNYCEAMKGSTCGSINNSDLRAACEAEKGSTCAPINDHDQRAFCEAKKGSTCAGINNSDLRNQCEAMKR
;
A
#
# COMPACT_ATOMS: atom_id res chain seq x y z
N MET A 1 -75.04 4.39 -30.55
CA MET A 1 -73.91 3.63 -31.12
C MET A 1 -73.55 4.30 -32.45
N LEU A 2 -72.45 5.05 -32.49
CA LEU A 2 -72.01 5.85 -33.64
C LEU A 2 -70.51 5.56 -33.90
N TYR A 3 -70.17 5.16 -35.13
CA TYR A 3 -68.80 5.03 -35.68
C TYR A 3 -68.27 6.41 -36.17
N PRO A 4 -67.03 6.56 -36.67
CA PRO A 4 -65.68 6.15 -36.22
C PRO A 4 -64.67 7.34 -36.18
N MET A 5 -63.40 7.12 -35.79
CA MET A 5 -62.13 7.64 -36.39
C MET A 5 -60.88 7.38 -35.47
N PRO A 6 -59.62 7.44 -35.98
CA PRO A 6 -58.48 6.62 -35.55
C PRO A 6 -57.34 7.38 -34.84
N GLY A 7 -56.37 6.64 -34.26
CA GLY A 7 -55.13 7.19 -33.68
C GLY A 7 -53.94 6.21 -33.62
N CYS A 8 -52.99 6.42 -34.53
CA CYS A 8 -51.55 6.09 -34.61
C CYS A 8 -50.82 5.01 -33.75
N PHE A 9 -50.19 4.04 -34.46
CA PHE A 9 -48.75 3.64 -34.54
C PHE A 9 -47.82 3.63 -33.29
N PRO A 10 -46.89 2.65 -33.18
CA PRO A 10 -45.60 2.76 -33.88
C PRO A 10 -45.04 1.46 -34.51
N ALA A 11 -44.16 1.70 -35.48
CA ALA A 11 -43.32 0.75 -36.18
C ALA A 11 -41.89 0.73 -35.58
N SER A 12 -41.13 -0.31 -35.94
CA SER A 12 -39.67 -0.33 -36.11
C SER A 12 -38.78 -0.83 -34.95
N SER A 13 -38.17 -1.98 -35.23
CA SER A 13 -36.74 -2.31 -35.06
C SER A 13 -36.10 -2.21 -33.66
N ARG A 14 -35.61 -3.36 -33.15
CA ARG A 14 -34.17 -3.69 -33.10
C ARG A 14 -33.86 -4.87 -32.17
N LYS A 15 -33.10 -5.82 -32.71
CA LYS A 15 -32.18 -6.71 -31.98
C LYS A 15 -31.38 -5.87 -30.96
N CYS A 16 -31.60 -6.03 -29.66
CA CYS A 16 -30.68 -5.44 -28.67
C CYS A 16 -30.72 -6.08 -27.27
N GLU A 17 -31.02 -7.37 -27.14
CA GLU A 17 -31.21 -8.01 -25.83
C GLU A 17 -29.95 -8.71 -25.26
N MET A 18 -28.74 -8.41 -25.77
CA MET A 18 -27.49 -9.03 -25.26
C MET A 18 -26.33 -8.04 -25.02
N LYS A 19 -26.53 -6.74 -25.29
CA LYS A 19 -25.50 -5.72 -25.05
C LYS A 19 -25.60 -5.06 -23.67
N LEU A 20 -26.75 -5.17 -23.00
CA LEU A 20 -26.99 -4.51 -21.72
C LEU A 20 -26.26 -5.19 -20.55
N ILE A 21 -26.03 -6.50 -20.60
CA ILE A 21 -25.35 -7.23 -19.52
C ILE A 21 -23.82 -7.00 -19.52
N LEU A 22 -23.19 -6.88 -20.71
CA LEU A 22 -21.76 -6.56 -20.80
C LEU A 22 -21.42 -5.14 -20.34
N ALA A 23 -22.34 -4.19 -20.46
CA ALA A 23 -22.10 -2.79 -20.09
C ALA A 23 -22.09 -2.57 -18.56
N MET A 24 -22.79 -3.42 -17.78
CA MET A 24 -22.89 -3.27 -16.32
C MET A 24 -21.71 -3.89 -15.56
N LEU A 25 -21.04 -4.90 -16.14
CA LEU A 25 -19.82 -5.51 -15.57
C LEU A 25 -18.57 -4.62 -15.66
N LEU A 26 -18.56 -3.64 -16.56
CA LEU A 26 -17.45 -2.69 -16.73
C LEU A 26 -17.49 -1.50 -15.75
N LEU A 27 -18.56 -1.36 -14.97
CA LEU A 27 -18.71 -0.29 -13.97
C LEU A 27 -18.18 -0.66 -12.58
N PHE A 28 -17.72 -1.91 -12.39
CA PHE A 28 -17.17 -2.39 -11.12
C PHE A 28 -15.64 -2.52 -11.11
N SER A 29 -14.94 -1.94 -12.09
CA SER A 29 -13.49 -2.14 -12.28
C SER A 29 -12.65 -0.88 -12.12
N SER A 30 -13.09 0.07 -11.30
CA SER A 30 -12.20 1.11 -10.78
C SER A 30 -11.93 0.87 -9.31
N TYR A 31 -11.40 -0.31 -8.99
CA TYR A 31 -10.55 -0.41 -7.82
C TYR A 31 -9.34 0.45 -8.15
N THR A 32 -9.30 1.67 -7.64
CA THR A 32 -8.06 2.43 -7.57
C THR A 32 -7.16 1.65 -6.63
N TYR A 33 -6.47 0.65 -7.16
CA TYR A 33 -5.46 -0.07 -6.44
C TYR A 33 -4.47 0.98 -5.98
N ALA A 34 -4.29 1.12 -4.66
CA ALA A 34 -3.20 1.90 -4.13
C ALA A 34 -1.91 1.32 -4.73
N SER A 35 -1.36 2.05 -5.68
CA SER A 35 -0.14 1.70 -6.39
C SER A 35 0.98 2.51 -5.79
N CYS A 36 2.19 1.96 -5.78
CA CYS A 36 3.35 2.68 -5.29
C CYS A 36 3.64 3.96 -6.10
N SER A 37 3.00 4.13 -7.28
CA SER A 37 3.08 5.31 -8.13
C SER A 37 2.70 6.63 -7.45
N GLY A 38 1.91 6.60 -6.38
CA GLY A 38 1.54 7.80 -5.62
C GLY A 38 2.68 8.40 -4.76
N ILE A 39 3.77 7.65 -4.54
CA ILE A 39 4.89 8.07 -3.71
C ILE A 39 5.80 9.00 -4.52
N GLN A 40 6.03 10.22 -4.04
CA GLN A 40 6.85 11.23 -4.71
C GLN A 40 8.34 10.90 -4.59
N ASP A 41 8.80 10.57 -3.40
CA ASP A 41 10.18 10.12 -3.17
C ASP A 41 10.50 8.87 -4.01
N SER A 42 11.55 8.97 -4.84
CA SER A 42 11.88 7.90 -5.77
C SER A 42 12.35 6.63 -5.08
N ASP A 43 13.09 6.77 -3.99
CA ASP A 43 13.68 5.64 -3.29
C ASP A 43 12.61 4.89 -2.49
N GLN A 44 11.70 5.59 -1.81
CA GLN A 44 10.52 5.01 -1.17
C GLN A 44 9.57 4.39 -2.19
N ARG A 45 9.37 5.01 -3.35
CA ARG A 45 8.56 4.43 -4.43
C ARG A 45 9.16 3.12 -4.92
N ASN A 46 10.45 3.12 -5.24
CA ASN A 46 11.15 1.93 -5.70
C ASN A 46 11.16 0.83 -4.64
N TYR A 47 11.32 1.19 -3.35
CA TYR A 47 11.19 0.28 -2.22
C TYR A 47 9.80 -0.37 -2.17
N CYS A 48 8.74 0.44 -2.23
CA CYS A 48 7.36 -0.05 -2.27
C CYS A 48 7.13 -0.99 -3.46
N GLN A 49 7.56 -0.61 -4.67
CA GLN A 49 7.41 -1.44 -5.87
C GLN A 49 8.18 -2.76 -5.77
N ALA A 50 9.36 -2.74 -5.16
CA ALA A 50 10.15 -3.96 -4.98
C ALA A 50 9.47 -4.97 -4.06
N LEU A 51 8.77 -4.50 -3.01
CA LEU A 51 8.07 -5.35 -2.05
C LEU A 51 6.67 -5.77 -2.51
N GLN A 52 5.91 -4.88 -3.16
CA GLN A 52 4.51 -5.11 -3.51
C GLN A 52 4.30 -5.59 -4.95
N GLU A 53 5.16 -5.15 -5.87
CA GLU A 53 5.03 -5.40 -7.32
C GLU A 53 6.12 -6.35 -7.84
N GLY A 54 7.00 -6.84 -6.96
CA GLY A 54 8.07 -7.79 -7.31
C GLY A 54 9.27 -7.19 -8.03
N SER A 55 9.37 -5.85 -8.12
CA SER A 55 10.51 -5.15 -8.74
C SER A 55 11.83 -5.42 -8.00
N THR A 56 12.97 -5.04 -8.60
CA THR A 56 14.29 -5.15 -7.96
C THR A 56 14.58 -3.94 -7.07
N CYS A 57 15.43 -4.09 -6.06
CA CYS A 57 15.89 -2.97 -5.23
C CYS A 57 17.00 -2.14 -5.92
N GLY A 58 17.33 -2.46 -7.18
CA GLY A 58 18.45 -1.87 -7.92
C GLY A 58 18.32 -0.37 -8.16
N ALA A 59 17.08 0.11 -8.30
CA ALA A 59 16.74 1.51 -8.59
C ALA A 59 16.73 2.43 -7.36
N ILE A 60 16.93 1.88 -6.16
CA ILE A 60 17.02 2.66 -4.91
C ILE A 60 18.43 3.24 -4.82
N HIS A 61 18.56 4.56 -4.65
CA HIS A 61 19.84 5.25 -4.54
C HIS A 61 20.34 5.32 -3.09
N ASP A 62 19.43 5.50 -2.13
CA ASP A 62 19.74 5.41 -0.71
C ASP A 62 20.29 4.02 -0.38
N ARG A 63 21.52 3.98 0.13
CA ARG A 63 22.24 2.73 0.37
C ARG A 63 21.57 1.87 1.43
N ASP A 64 21.08 2.48 2.51
CA ASP A 64 20.52 1.77 3.64
C ASP A 64 19.11 1.27 3.33
N LEU A 65 18.31 2.06 2.61
CA LEU A 65 17.01 1.64 2.10
C LEU A 65 17.15 0.52 1.07
N LYS A 66 18.15 0.61 0.18
CA LYS A 66 18.46 -0.45 -0.78
C LYS A 66 18.84 -1.74 -0.07
N ALA A 67 19.76 -1.67 0.89
CA ALA A 67 20.18 -2.83 1.66
C ALA A 67 19.02 -3.43 2.48
N SER A 68 18.16 -2.58 3.04
CA SER A 68 16.94 -3.01 3.75
C SER A 68 15.97 -3.74 2.81
N CYS A 69 15.76 -3.22 1.60
CA CYS A 69 14.96 -3.87 0.56
C CYS A 69 15.50 -5.25 0.19
N GLU A 70 16.81 -5.35 -0.09
CA GLU A 70 17.44 -6.63 -0.42
C GLU A 70 17.35 -7.62 0.76
N ALA A 71 17.50 -7.15 1.99
CA ALA A 71 17.37 -7.98 3.18
C ALA A 71 15.94 -8.52 3.37
N GLN A 72 14.94 -7.70 3.09
CA GLN A 72 13.52 -8.10 3.11
C GLN A 72 13.21 -9.15 2.02
N LYS A 73 13.95 -9.12 0.90
CA LYS A 73 13.86 -10.13 -0.17
C LYS A 73 14.74 -11.37 0.05
N GLY A 74 15.44 -11.46 1.18
CA GLY A 74 16.20 -12.66 1.60
C GLY A 74 17.71 -12.47 1.75
N SER A 75 18.27 -11.29 1.43
CA SER A 75 19.69 -10.98 1.65
C SER A 75 20.01 -10.76 3.15
N THR A 76 21.27 -10.53 3.52
CA THR A 76 21.69 -10.23 4.90
C THR A 76 21.52 -8.74 5.24
N CYS A 77 21.48 -8.39 6.53
CA CYS A 77 21.41 -6.98 6.97
C CYS A 77 22.78 -6.28 6.96
N GLY A 78 23.87 -6.98 6.62
CA GLY A 78 25.24 -6.46 6.69
C GLY A 78 25.53 -5.31 5.71
N GLY A 79 24.69 -5.12 4.68
CA GLY A 79 24.79 -3.99 3.75
C GLY A 79 24.25 -2.67 4.30
N ILE A 80 23.55 -2.69 5.44
CA ILE A 80 22.98 -1.50 6.08
C ILE A 80 24.08 -0.84 6.95
N TYR A 81 24.37 0.41 6.64
CA TYR A 81 25.36 1.24 7.32
C TYR A 81 24.80 1.86 8.60
N ASP A 82 23.58 2.42 8.56
CA ASP A 82 22.90 2.90 9.75
C ASP A 82 22.70 1.79 10.78
N HIS A 83 23.15 2.04 12.00
CA HIS A 83 23.15 1.04 13.07
C HIS A 83 21.74 0.63 13.51
N ASP A 84 20.84 1.60 13.61
CA ASP A 84 19.48 1.37 14.11
C ASP A 84 18.64 0.64 13.05
N LEU A 85 18.78 0.99 11.77
CA LEU A 85 18.18 0.27 10.65
C LEU A 85 18.74 -1.15 10.52
N ARG A 86 20.05 -1.34 10.72
CA ARG A 86 20.65 -2.68 10.70
C ARG A 86 20.10 -3.55 11.83
N ASN A 87 20.01 -3.00 13.04
CA ASN A 87 19.47 -3.73 14.20
C ASN A 87 17.97 -4.02 14.03
N TYR A 88 17.21 -3.10 13.44
CA TYR A 88 15.83 -3.35 13.06
C TYR A 88 15.73 -4.54 12.10
N CYS A 89 16.55 -4.57 11.04
CA CYS A 89 16.59 -5.68 10.09
C CYS A 89 16.96 -7.01 10.76
N GLU A 90 17.99 -7.03 11.60
CA GLU A 90 18.40 -8.24 12.34
C GLU A 90 17.30 -8.70 13.32
N ALA A 91 16.57 -7.76 13.92
CA ALA A 91 15.45 -8.09 14.81
C ALA A 91 14.30 -8.78 14.07
N MET A 92 14.01 -8.36 12.83
CA MET A 92 13.03 -9.03 11.96
C MET A 92 13.47 -10.45 11.56
N LYS A 93 14.78 -10.75 11.63
CA LYS A 93 15.34 -12.08 11.38
C LYS A 93 15.50 -12.95 12.65
N GLY A 94 15.14 -12.44 13.82
CA GLY A 94 15.14 -13.19 15.08
C GLY A 94 15.90 -12.54 16.23
N SER A 95 16.68 -11.47 15.99
CA SER A 95 17.36 -10.72 17.06
C SER A 95 16.39 -9.88 17.90
N THR A 96 16.83 -9.22 18.98
CA THR A 96 15.96 -8.36 19.81
C THR A 96 15.96 -6.91 19.31
N CYS A 97 14.91 -6.13 19.63
CA CYS A 97 14.86 -4.70 19.30
C CYS A 97 15.64 -3.82 20.29
N GLY A 98 16.17 -4.39 21.38
CA GLY A 98 16.82 -3.66 22.47
C GLY A 98 18.08 -2.89 22.07
N SER A 99 18.73 -3.29 20.97
CA SER A 99 19.93 -2.62 20.44
C SER A 99 19.64 -1.41 19.55
N ILE A 100 18.36 -1.07 19.31
CA ILE A 100 17.96 0.10 18.53
C ILE A 100 17.94 1.33 19.46
N ASN A 101 18.71 2.38 19.13
CA ASN A 101 18.80 3.59 19.94
C ASN A 101 17.63 4.56 19.68
N ASN A 102 17.21 4.70 18.42
CA ASN A 102 16.03 5.47 18.06
C ASN A 102 14.77 4.86 18.73
N SER A 103 14.13 5.65 19.59
CA SER A 103 12.98 5.19 20.38
C SER A 103 11.78 4.79 19.53
N ASP A 104 11.51 5.53 18.46
CA ASP A 104 10.36 5.32 17.59
C ASP A 104 10.59 4.10 16.70
N LEU A 105 11.79 3.94 16.16
CA LEU A 105 12.16 2.73 15.40
C LEU A 105 12.18 1.48 16.30
N ARG A 106 12.65 1.61 17.55
CA ARG A 106 12.60 0.52 18.52
C ARG A 106 11.16 0.13 18.84
N ALA A 107 10.30 1.11 19.10
CA ALA A 107 8.89 0.87 19.36
C ALA A 107 8.18 0.24 18.15
N ALA A 108 8.49 0.68 16.94
CA ALA A 108 8.01 0.04 15.71
C ALA A 108 8.47 -1.43 15.63
N CYS A 109 9.75 -1.72 15.89
CA CYS A 109 10.28 -3.08 15.92
C CYS A 109 9.54 -3.98 16.92
N GLU A 110 9.35 -3.50 18.16
CA GLU A 110 8.61 -4.24 19.19
C GLU A 110 7.14 -4.44 18.78
N ALA A 111 6.54 -3.45 18.11
CA ALA A 111 5.18 -3.53 17.62
C ALA A 111 5.01 -4.59 16.51
N GLU A 112 5.98 -4.73 15.60
CA GLU A 112 6.02 -5.82 14.61
C GLU A 112 6.13 -7.20 15.27
N LYS A 113 6.79 -7.27 16.44
CA LYS A 113 6.92 -8.48 17.25
C LYS A 113 5.73 -8.78 18.16
N GLY A 114 4.68 -7.97 18.11
CA GLY A 114 3.42 -8.19 18.84
C GLY A 114 3.13 -7.22 19.99
N SER A 115 4.00 -6.22 20.24
CA SER A 115 3.70 -5.13 21.17
C SER A 115 2.68 -4.14 20.59
N THR A 116 2.34 -3.05 21.29
CA THR A 116 1.45 -1.99 20.78
C THR A 116 2.24 -0.89 20.04
N CYS A 117 1.59 -0.06 19.22
CA CYS A 117 2.24 1.09 18.58
C CYS A 117 2.24 2.36 19.46
N ALA A 118 1.59 2.32 20.62
CA ALA A 118 1.46 3.46 21.53
C ALA A 118 2.80 4.11 21.96
N PRO A 119 3.92 3.38 22.13
CA PRO A 119 5.19 3.98 22.50
C PRO A 119 5.89 4.79 21.40
N ILE A 120 5.39 4.77 20.16
CA ILE A 120 5.93 5.57 19.05
C ILE A 120 5.51 7.03 19.21
N ASN A 121 6.47 7.95 19.33
CA ASN A 121 6.19 9.37 19.51
C ASN A 121 5.79 10.05 18.20
N ASP A 122 6.54 9.78 17.13
CA ASP A 122 6.22 10.28 15.80
C ASP A 122 4.81 9.85 15.37
N HIS A 123 3.99 10.86 15.05
CA HIS A 123 2.58 10.66 14.75
C HIS A 123 2.35 9.81 13.51
N ASP A 124 3.13 10.07 12.46
CA ASP A 124 2.96 9.44 11.16
C ASP A 124 3.48 7.99 11.20
N GLN A 125 4.58 7.73 11.89
CA GLN A 125 5.08 6.37 12.16
C GLN A 125 4.12 5.57 13.04
N ARG A 126 3.52 6.20 14.07
CA ARG A 126 2.52 5.52 14.90
C ARG A 126 1.28 5.16 14.08
N ALA A 127 0.77 6.10 13.28
CA ALA A 127 -0.37 5.85 12.40
C ALA A 127 -0.06 4.75 11.38
N PHE A 128 1.15 4.74 10.81
CA PHE A 128 1.61 3.68 9.92
C PHE A 128 1.64 2.30 10.61
N CYS A 129 2.19 2.23 11.82
CA CYS A 129 2.23 1.00 12.62
C CYS A 129 0.81 0.48 12.93
N GLU A 130 -0.10 1.35 13.35
CA GLU A 130 -1.50 0.96 13.62
C GLU A 130 -2.22 0.52 12.34
N ALA A 131 -1.92 1.15 11.20
CA ALA A 131 -2.51 0.79 9.93
C ALA A 131 -2.08 -0.61 9.46
N LYS A 132 -0.80 -0.99 9.69
CA LYS A 132 -0.33 -2.36 9.47
C LYS A 132 -1.05 -3.40 10.32
N LYS A 133 -1.60 -3.00 11.46
CA LYS A 133 -2.39 -3.85 12.37
C LYS A 133 -3.90 -3.86 12.08
N GLY A 134 -4.34 -3.18 11.02
CA GLY A 134 -5.73 -3.16 10.57
C GLY A 134 -6.42 -1.80 10.67
N SER A 135 -5.75 -0.76 11.20
CA SER A 135 -6.27 0.61 11.18
C SER A 135 -6.20 1.24 9.77
N THR A 136 -6.68 2.47 9.61
CA THR A 136 -6.64 3.22 8.34
C THR A 136 -5.34 4.00 8.17
N CYS A 137 -4.90 4.26 6.94
CA CYS A 137 -3.74 5.12 6.67
C CYS A 137 -4.10 6.63 6.68
N ALA A 138 -5.38 6.99 6.87
CA ALA A 138 -5.85 8.37 6.83
C ALA A 138 -5.22 9.28 7.90
N GLY A 139 -4.74 8.69 9.00
CA GLY A 139 -4.03 9.42 10.06
C GLY A 139 -2.58 9.78 9.73
N ILE A 140 -2.05 9.43 8.56
CA ILE A 140 -0.66 9.76 8.19
C ILE A 140 -0.65 11.09 7.44
N ASN A 141 0.09 12.09 7.96
CA ASN A 141 0.17 13.42 7.33
C ASN A 141 1.12 13.42 6.13
N ASN A 142 2.28 12.78 6.26
CA ASN A 142 3.25 12.59 5.17
C ASN A 142 2.60 11.83 4.01
N SER A 143 2.52 12.47 2.84
CA SER A 143 1.86 11.89 1.67
C SER A 143 2.53 10.62 1.17
N ASP A 144 3.85 10.57 1.20
CA ASP A 144 4.63 9.43 0.70
C ASP A 144 4.45 8.23 1.62
N LEU A 145 4.55 8.43 2.93
CA LEU A 145 4.29 7.38 3.92
C LEU A 145 2.83 6.92 3.88
N ARG A 146 1.87 7.83 3.66
CA ARG A 146 0.46 7.47 3.51
C ARG A 146 0.23 6.62 2.26
N ASN A 147 0.81 7.00 1.14
CA ASN A 147 0.70 6.26 -0.12
C ASN A 147 1.39 4.90 -0.02
N GLN A 148 2.52 4.82 0.68
CA GLN A 148 3.18 3.55 1.01
C GLN A 148 2.29 2.66 1.87
N CYS A 149 1.67 3.20 2.92
CA CYS A 149 0.74 2.47 3.77
C CYS A 149 -0.40 1.86 2.97
N GLU A 150 -1.07 2.66 2.13
CA GLU A 150 -2.19 2.19 1.32
C GLU A 150 -1.76 1.11 0.33
N ALA A 151 -0.56 1.23 -0.26
CA ALA A 151 -0.02 0.22 -1.17
C ALA A 151 0.32 -1.11 -0.47
N MET A 152 0.69 -1.08 0.82
CA MET A 152 1.08 -2.26 1.58
C MET A 152 -0.10 -3.01 2.21
N LYS A 153 -1.29 -2.42 2.29
CA LYS A 153 -2.49 -3.00 2.93
C LYS A 153 -3.27 -4.02 2.04
N ARG A 154 -2.62 -4.61 1.04
CA ARG A 154 -3.26 -5.53 0.10
C ARG A 154 -3.51 -6.91 0.69
#